data_AF-A0A2A2S150-F1
#
_entry.id   AF-A0A2A2S150-F1
#
_cell.length_a   1.000
_cell.length_b   1.000
_cell.length_c   1.000
_cell.angle_alpha   90.00
_cell.angle_beta   90.00
_cell.angle_gamma   90.00
#
_symmetry.space_group_name_H-M   'P 1'
#
loop_
_entity.id
_entity.type
_entity.pdbx_description
1 polymer ?
#
loop_
_entity_poly.entity_id
_entity_poly.type
_entity_poly.pdbx_seq_one_letter_code
_entity_poly.pdbx_strand_id
1 'polypeptide(L)' 'MEANGGFSIIKNEHALPGLFVIPRWDEEIYGRLQKSDEMMACENCGLALKKPFDVNSRECPSCGHVKWTLGVY' A
#
# COMPACT_ATOMS: atom_id res chain seq x y z
N MET A 1 8.67 -34.03 4.41
CA MET A 1 7.98 -32.93 3.71
C MET A 1 8.51 -31.63 4.29
N GLU A 2 9.05 -30.77 3.43
CA GLU A 2 10.12 -29.83 3.77
C GLU A 2 9.69 -28.70 4.71
N ALA A 3 10.33 -28.64 5.87
CA ALA A 3 10.38 -27.49 6.77
C ALA A 3 11.78 -26.85 6.64
N ASN A 4 12.08 -26.27 5.47
CA ASN A 4 13.33 -25.54 5.27
C ASN A 4 12.99 -24.05 5.22
N GLY A 5 13.28 -23.33 6.31
CA GLY A 5 13.02 -21.89 6.49
C GLY A 5 13.95 -21.00 5.68
N GLY A 6 14.08 -21.27 4.38
CA GLY A 6 14.87 -20.44 3.48
C GLY A 6 14.20 -19.09 3.25
N PHE A 7 14.82 -18.03 3.75
CA PHE A 7 14.42 -16.66 3.44
C PHE A 7 15.24 -16.15 2.25
N SER A 8 14.55 -15.68 1.22
CA SER A 8 15.18 -14.98 0.09
C SER A 8 14.97 -13.48 0.26
N ILE A 9 16.06 -12.72 0.25
CA ILE A 9 16.02 -11.25 0.25
C ILE A 9 16.06 -10.79 -1.21
N ILE A 10 14.93 -10.28 -1.70
CA ILE A 10 14.86 -9.62 -3.00
C ILE A 10 14.98 -8.12 -2.76
N LYS A 11 16.04 -7.51 -3.28
CA LYS A 11 16.20 -6.05 -3.24
C LYS A 11 15.38 -5.45 -4.38
N ASN A 12 14.41 -4.61 -4.04
CA ASN A 12 13.83 -3.69 -5.02
C ASN A 12 14.79 -2.52 -5.22
N GLU A 13 15.13 -2.23 -6.47
CA GLU A 13 16.01 -1.10 -6.82
C GLU A 13 15.35 0.26 -6.51
N HIS A 14 14.02 0.30 -6.55
CA HIS A 14 13.22 1.50 -6.26
C HIS A 14 12.11 1.18 -5.27
N ALA A 15 11.97 2.01 -4.23
CA ALA A 15 10.84 1.94 -3.31
C ALA A 15 9.54 2.27 -4.07
N LEU A 16 8.55 1.38 -3.99
CA LEU A 16 7.24 1.59 -4.59
C LEU A 16 6.26 2.04 -3.50
N PRO A 17 5.44 3.07 -3.75
CA PRO A 17 4.48 3.54 -2.77
C PRO A 17 3.37 2.51 -2.60
N GLY A 18 3.03 2.20 -1.34
CA GLY A 18 2.08 1.15 -0.99
C GLY A 18 1.20 1.48 0.20
N LEU A 19 0.51 0.48 0.74
CA LEU A 19 -0.33 0.66 1.92
C LEU A 19 0.51 0.89 3.18
N PHE A 20 0.15 1.92 3.94
CA PHE A 20 0.64 2.07 5.31
C PHE A 20 -0.02 1.01 6.21
N VAL A 21 0.76 0.02 6.64
CA VAL A 21 0.25 -1.13 7.43
C VAL A 21 0.31 -0.92 8.94
N ILE A 22 1.03 0.10 9.40
CA ILE A 22 1.09 0.44 10.82
C ILE A 22 -0.24 1.13 11.20
N PRO A 23 -0.78 0.91 12.40
CA PRO A 23 -2.08 1.47 12.73
C PRO A 23 -2.07 3.00 12.72
N ARG A 24 -3.12 3.61 12.16
CA ARG A 24 -3.18 5.06 11.91
C ARG A 24 -3.21 5.94 13.16
N TRP A 25 -3.44 5.38 14.34
CA TRP A 25 -3.35 6.12 15.60
C TRP A 25 -1.92 6.60 15.92
N ASP A 26 -0.92 6.07 15.20
CA ASP A 26 0.46 6.48 15.31
C ASP A 26 0.71 7.56 14.27
N GLU A 27 0.14 8.72 14.57
CA GLU A 27 0.19 9.89 13.69
C GLU A 27 1.64 10.38 13.52
N GLU A 28 2.51 10.11 14.50
CA GLU A 28 3.94 10.44 14.42
C GLU A 28 4.60 9.66 13.27
N ILE A 29 4.46 8.34 13.24
CA ILE A 29 5.05 7.51 12.19
C ILE A 29 4.39 7.84 10.85
N TYR A 30 3.06 7.90 10.79
CA TYR A 30 2.35 8.19 9.55
C TYR A 30 2.72 9.57 8.99
N GLY A 31 2.91 10.57 9.84
CA GLY A 31 3.32 11.92 9.47
C GLY A 31 4.68 11.97 8.79
N ARG A 32 5.64 11.18 9.27
CA ARG A 32 7.03 11.14 8.77
C ARG A 32 7.17 10.52 7.39
N LEU A 33 6.26 9.64 6.99
CA LEU A 33 6.34 8.96 5.69
C LEU A 33 5.97 9.88 4.54
N GLN A 34 6.72 9.79 3.45
CA GLN A 34 6.42 10.50 2.20
C GLN A 34 5.18 9.87 1.57
N LYS A 35 4.15 10.70 1.32
CA LYS A 35 2.92 10.29 0.64
C LYS A 35 3.08 10.50 -0.87
N SER A 36 2.54 9.59 -1.67
CA SER A 36 2.57 9.67 -3.12
C SER A 36 1.44 10.54 -3.66
N ASP A 37 1.78 11.52 -4.48
CA ASP A 37 0.79 12.32 -5.21
C ASP A 37 0.12 11.51 -6.33
N GLU A 38 0.82 10.52 -6.88
CA GLU A 38 0.39 9.77 -8.07
C GLU A 38 -0.31 8.45 -7.74
N MET A 39 -0.07 7.87 -6.56
CA MET A 39 -0.51 6.51 -6.25
C MET A 39 -1.49 6.47 -5.07
N MET A 40 -2.52 5.63 -5.21
CA MET A 40 -3.45 5.26 -4.15
C MET A 40 -3.30 3.77 -3.83
N ALA A 41 -3.36 3.41 -2.55
CA ALA A 41 -3.36 2.03 -2.08
C ALA A 41 -4.74 1.65 -1.51
N CYS A 42 -5.21 0.44 -1.82
CA CYS A 42 -6.41 -0.14 -1.21
C CYS A 42 -6.15 -0.40 0.28
N GLU A 43 -7.04 0.05 1.16
CA GLU A 43 -6.88 -0.12 2.61
C GLU A 43 -7.04 -1.58 3.09
N ASN A 44 -7.54 -2.47 2.23
CA ASN A 44 -7.79 -3.87 2.56
C ASN A 44 -6.70 -4.83 2.04
N CYS A 45 -6.32 -4.72 0.76
CA CYS A 45 -5.36 -5.65 0.15
C CYS A 45 -4.02 -5.02 -0.24
N GLY A 46 -3.89 -3.70 -0.11
CA GLY A 46 -2.66 -2.99 -0.44
C GLY A 46 -2.35 -2.83 -1.94
N LEU A 47 -3.27 -3.21 -2.84
CA LEU A 47 -3.12 -2.93 -4.26
C LEU A 47 -2.93 -1.41 -4.48
N ALA A 48 -1.81 -1.04 -5.11
CA ALA A 48 -1.50 0.33 -5.46
C ALA A 48 -1.83 0.63 -6.93
N LEU A 49 -2.58 1.70 -7.20
CA LEU A 49 -2.98 2.15 -8.53
C LEU A 49 -2.63 3.62 -8.75
N LYS A 50 -2.30 3.97 -10.00
CA LYS A 50 -2.10 5.37 -10.43
C LYS A 50 -3.43 6.13 -10.48
N LYS A 51 -3.41 7.36 -9.99
CA LYS A 51 -4.40 8.42 -10.24
C LYS A 51 -4.27 8.94 -11.68
N PRO A 52 -5.29 9.64 -12.23
CA PRO A 52 -6.56 9.98 -11.60
C PRO A 52 -7.59 8.84 -11.66
N PHE A 53 -8.35 8.68 -10.58
CA PHE A 53 -9.63 7.98 -10.55
C PHE A 53 -10.46 8.49 -9.39
N ASP A 54 -11.79 8.36 -9.48
CA ASP A 54 -12.67 8.73 -8.38
C ASP A 54 -12.57 7.68 -7.27
N VAL A 55 -12.00 8.07 -6.13
CA VAL A 55 -11.73 7.18 -5.00
C VAL A 55 -13.00 6.72 -4.27
N ASN A 56 -14.11 7.45 -4.44
CA ASN A 56 -15.38 7.14 -3.80
C ASN A 56 -16.24 6.18 -4.64
N SER A 57 -16.07 6.19 -5.96
CA SER A 57 -16.87 5.39 -6.90
C SER A 57 -16.13 4.16 -7.43
N ARG A 58 -14.87 3.95 -7.07
CA ARG A 58 -14.04 2.85 -7.58
C ARG A 58 -13.85 1.75 -6.54
N GLU A 59 -14.34 0.56 -6.85
CA GLU A 59 -13.98 -0.67 -6.13
C GLU A 59 -12.57 -1.13 -6.47
N CYS A 60 -11.88 -1.73 -5.51
CA CYS A 60 -10.58 -2.34 -5.73
C CYS A 60 -10.71 -3.54 -6.68
N PRO A 61 -10.03 -3.55 -7.85
CA PRO A 61 -10.15 -4.66 -8.80
C PRO A 61 -9.54 -5.98 -8.28
N SER A 62 -8.76 -5.93 -7.20
CA SER A 62 -8.18 -7.13 -6.57
C SER A 62 -9.05 -7.74 -5.48
N CYS A 63 -9.87 -6.96 -4.76
CA CYS A 63 -10.62 -7.47 -3.60
C CYS A 63 -12.04 -6.90 -3.42
N GLY A 64 -12.50 -6.00 -4.29
CA GLY A 64 -13.82 -5.35 -4.20
C GLY A 64 -13.94 -4.26 -3.13
N HIS A 65 -12.92 -4.03 -2.29
CA HIS A 65 -13.00 -3.00 -1.25
C HIS A 65 -13.04 -1.59 -1.83
N VAL A 66 -13.81 -0.69 -1.21
CA VAL A 66 -14.07 0.67 -1.73
C VAL A 66 -13.22 1.76 -1.10
N LYS A 67 -12.49 1.46 -0.02
CA LYS A 67 -11.66 2.47 0.66
C LYS A 67 -10.24 2.48 0.13
N TRP A 68 -9.77 3.68 -0.19
CA TRP A 68 -8.44 3.97 -0.72
C TRP A 68 -7.74 5.02 0.12
N THR A 69 -6.43 4.90 0.24
CA THR A 69 -5.55 5.87 0.90
C THR A 69 -4.37 6.24 0.01
N LEU A 70 -3.68 7.34 0.31
CA LEU A 70 -2.43 7.67 -0.40
C LEU A 70 -1.42 6.55 -0.18
N GLY A 71 -0.73 6.16 -1.26
CA GLY A 71 0.43 5.29 -1.13
C GLY A 71 1.54 5.99 -0.35
N VAL A 72 2.24 5.28 0.51
CA VAL A 72 3.42 5.80 1.25
C VAL A 72 4.69 5.08 0.81
N TYR A 73 5.81 5.81 0.74
CA TYR A 73 7.14 5.27 0.45
C TYR A 73 7.85 4.81 1.73
#